data_AF-A0A7W0IW43-F1
#
_entry.id   AF-A0A7W0IW43-F1
#
_cell.length_a   1.000
_cell.length_b   1.000
_cell.length_c   1.000
_cell.angle_alpha   90.00
_cell.angle_beta   90.00
_cell.angle_gamma   90.00
#
_symmetry.space_group_name_H-M   'P 1'
#
loop_
_entity.id
_entity.type
_entity.pdbx_description
1 polymer ?
#
loop_
_entity_poly.entity_id
_entity_poly.type
_entity_poly.pdbx_seq_one_letter_code
_entity_poly.pdbx_strand_id
1 'polypeptide(L)'
;MQQLTIRGLDLDVEKEIRKIAKLRGKSINQVIKEAVHKEFKTKDEKPAASLRNLAGGWTRKEAADFESAIKSCEQTDEEMWK
;
A
#
# COMPACT_ATOMS: atom_id res chain seq x y z
N MET A 1 -12.42 24.63 -8.42
CA MET A 1 -11.65 24.18 -9.61
C MET A 1 -10.50 25.15 -9.79
N GLN A 2 -9.26 24.70 -9.61
CA GLN A 2 -8.08 25.50 -9.93
C GLN A 2 -7.54 25.04 -11.28
N GLN A 3 -7.32 25.98 -12.18
CA GLN A 3 -6.75 25.71 -13.50
C GLN A 3 -5.28 26.08 -13.48
N LEU A 4 -4.41 25.14 -13.82
CA LEU A 4 -2.98 25.35 -13.98
C LEU A 4 -2.64 25.22 -15.47
N THR A 5 -2.01 26.25 -16.03
CA THR A 5 -1.56 26.26 -17.43
C THR A 5 -0.03 26.19 -17.46
N ILE A 6 0.50 25.13 -18.06
CA ILE A 6 1.94 24.95 -18.25
C ILE A 6 2.31 25.58 -19.60
N ARG A 7 3.16 26.60 -19.59
CA ARG A 7 3.65 27.30 -20.80
C ARG A 7 5.09 26.87 -21.10
N GLY A 8 5.48 26.88 -22.37
CA GLY A 8 6.85 26.58 -22.77
C GLY A 8 7.25 25.11 -22.61
N LEU A 9 6.29 24.19 -22.74
CA LEU A 9 6.58 22.77 -22.74
C LEU A 9 7.31 22.41 -24.04
N ASP A 10 8.44 21.71 -23.92
CA ASP A 10 9.17 21.20 -25.07
C ASP A 10 8.28 20.25 -25.90
N LEU A 11 8.36 20.37 -27.22
CA LEU A 11 7.57 19.59 -28.17
C LEU A 11 7.81 18.10 -28.00
N ASP A 12 9.03 17.70 -27.65
CA ASP A 12 9.37 16.28 -27.46
C ASP A 12 8.76 15.74 -26.16
N VAL A 13 8.69 16.56 -25.11
CA VAL A 13 8.00 16.21 -23.86
C VAL A 13 6.49 16.10 -24.09
N GLU A 14 5.90 17.02 -24.86
CA GLU A 14 4.47 16.96 -25.20
C GLU A 14 4.12 15.68 -25.98
N LYS A 15 4.94 15.31 -26.98
CA LYS A 15 4.76 14.08 -27.76
C LYS A 15 4.78 12.85 -26.86
N GLU A 16 5.75 12.76 -25.94
CA GLU A 16 5.85 11.59 -25.06
C GLU A 16 4.66 11.51 -24.10
N ILE A 17 4.18 12.64 -23.56
CA ILE A 17 2.96 12.67 -22.73
C ILE A 17 1.75 12.17 -23.52
N ARG A 18 1.56 12.63 -24.77
CA ARG A 18 0.46 12.18 -25.64
C ARG A 18 0.54 10.70 -25.96
N LYS A 19 1.74 10.18 -26.21
CA LYS A 19 2.00 8.76 -26.46
C LYS A 19 1.65 7.92 -25.23
N ILE A 20 2.09 8.33 -24.04
CA ILE A 20 1.74 7.67 -22.77
C ILE A 20 0.23 7.70 -22.53
N ALA A 21 -0.42 8.83 -22.78
CA ALA A 21 -1.87 8.98 -22.66
C ALA A 21 -2.61 7.99 -23.57
N LYS A 22 -2.19 7.87 -24.83
CA LYS A 22 -2.76 6.91 -25.81
C LYS A 22 -2.52 5.46 -25.39
N LEU A 23 -1.30 5.12 -24.99
CA LEU A 23 -0.93 3.76 -24.55
C LEU A 23 -1.72 3.32 -23.32
N ARG A 24 -2.00 4.23 -22.38
CA ARG A 24 -2.71 3.94 -21.13
C ARG A 24 -4.22 4.14 -21.22
N GLY A 25 -4.75 4.64 -22.34
CA GLY A 25 -6.16 4.98 -22.50
C GLY A 25 -6.62 6.10 -21.53
N LYS A 26 -5.73 7.01 -21.15
CA LYS A 26 -6.00 8.09 -20.18
C LYS A 26 -6.01 9.45 -20.85
N SER A 27 -6.68 10.43 -20.24
CA SER A 27 -6.57 11.82 -20.69
C SER A 27 -5.19 12.40 -20.40
N ILE A 28 -4.75 13.37 -21.22
CA ILE A 28 -3.47 14.06 -21.04
C ILE A 28 -3.37 14.67 -19.62
N ASN A 29 -4.44 15.31 -19.16
CA ASN A 29 -4.49 15.88 -17.80
C ASN A 29 -4.33 14.82 -16.72
N GLN A 30 -4.86 13.60 -16.93
CA GLN A 30 -4.68 12.51 -15.97
C GLN A 30 -3.23 12.04 -15.90
N VAL A 31 -2.55 11.94 -17.05
CA VAL A 31 -1.12 11.59 -17.10
C VAL A 31 -0.27 12.67 -16.44
N ILE A 32 -0.55 13.96 -16.69
CA ILE A 32 0.16 15.07 -16.06
C ILE A 32 -0.07 15.07 -14.54
N LYS A 33 -1.32 14.88 -14.08
CA LYS A 33 -1.61 14.76 -12.65
C LYS A 33 -0.83 13.60 -12.01
N GLU A 34 -0.75 12.45 -12.67
CA GLU A 34 0.03 11.31 -12.17
C GLU A 34 1.53 11.60 -12.11
N ALA A 35 2.08 12.29 -13.10
CA ALA A 35 3.48 12.69 -13.12
C ALA A 35 3.81 13.68 -11.99
N VAL A 36 2.98 14.73 -11.83
CA VAL A 36 3.11 15.70 -10.74
C VAL A 36 2.92 15.01 -9.39
N HIS A 37 1.90 14.18 -9.23
CA HIS A 37 1.66 13.46 -7.97
C HIS A 37 2.79 12.51 -7.61
N LYS A 38 3.46 11.89 -8.59
CA LYS A 38 4.62 11.03 -8.34
C LYS A 38 5.82 11.82 -7.82
N GLU A 39 6.05 13.01 -8.37
CA GLU A 39 7.19 13.86 -8.00
C GLU A 39 6.97 14.59 -6.67
N PHE A 40 5.73 15.03 -6.42
CA PHE A 40 5.36 15.83 -5.25
C PHE A 40 4.68 15.04 -4.13
N LYS A 41 4.45 13.72 -4.28
CA LYS A 41 4.15 12.88 -3.11
C LYS A 41 5.38 12.90 -2.21
N THR A 42 5.38 13.77 -1.20
CA THR A 42 6.15 13.55 0.01
C THR A 42 5.85 12.13 0.47
N LYS A 43 6.91 11.35 0.75
CA LYS A 43 6.82 10.02 1.34
C LYS A 43 6.31 10.11 2.79
N ASP A 44 5.13 10.68 2.99
CA ASP A 44 4.44 10.72 4.29
C ASP A 44 3.89 9.33 4.68
N GLU A 45 3.91 8.38 3.75
CA GLU A 45 3.85 6.98 4.10
C GLU A 45 5.19 6.58 4.70
N LYS A 46 5.23 6.57 6.04
CA LYS A 46 6.29 5.91 6.83
C LYS A 46 6.67 4.61 6.12
N PRO A 47 7.96 4.30 5.90
CA PRO A 47 8.40 3.14 5.11
C PRO A 47 7.76 1.80 5.53
N ALA A 48 7.31 1.68 6.78
CA ALA A 48 6.66 0.51 7.36
C ALA A 48 5.13 0.49 7.25
N ALA A 49 4.47 1.52 6.69
CA ALA A 49 3.01 1.59 6.63
C ALA A 49 2.41 0.48 5.74
N SER A 50 3.09 0.11 4.65
CA SER A 50 2.72 -1.00 3.77
C SER A 50 2.90 -2.37 4.42
N LEU A 51 3.82 -2.48 5.39
CA LEU A 51 4.09 -3.71 6.14
C LEU A 51 3.11 -3.92 7.29
N ARG A 52 2.24 -2.95 7.60
CA ARG A 52 1.24 -3.08 8.69
C ARG A 52 0.25 -4.21 8.43
N ASN A 53 -0.07 -4.50 7.18
CA ASN A 53 -0.93 -5.62 6.81
C ASN A 53 -0.20 -6.97 6.85
N LEU A 54 1.15 -6.95 6.95
CA LEU A 54 2.01 -8.13 7.12
C LEU A 54 2.43 -8.32 8.59
N ALA A 55 2.29 -7.28 9.41
CA ALA A 55 2.34 -7.39 10.86
C ALA A 55 1.10 -8.16 11.32
N GLY A 56 1.14 -9.48 11.13
CA GLY A 56 0.09 -10.39 11.55
C GLY A 56 -0.19 -10.19 13.04
N GLY A 57 -1.48 -10.08 13.36
CA GLY A 57 -1.99 -10.04 14.72
C GLY A 57 -3.26 -10.87 14.76
N TRP A 58 -3.53 -11.48 15.89
CA TRP A 58 -4.76 -12.25 16.07
C TRP A 58 -5.89 -11.32 16.44
N THR A 59 -7.04 -11.51 15.79
CA THR A 59 -8.30 -11.04 16.34
C THR A 59 -8.55 -11.71 17.69
N ARG A 60 -9.36 -11.09 18.55
CA ARG A 60 -9.70 -11.69 19.85
C ARG A 60 -10.29 -13.08 19.73
N LYS A 61 -10.99 -13.36 18.63
CA LYS A 61 -11.55 -14.68 18.34
C LYS A 61 -10.46 -15.69 18.01
N GLU A 62 -9.55 -15.37 17.09
CA GLU A 62 -8.44 -16.25 16.73
C GLU A 62 -7.55 -16.58 17.93
N ALA A 63 -7.33 -15.60 18.82
CA ALA A 63 -6.61 -15.84 20.06
C ALA A 63 -7.34 -16.80 21.01
N ALA A 64 -8.65 -16.59 21.22
CA ALA A 64 -9.45 -17.48 22.06
C ALA A 64 -9.55 -18.91 21.49
N ASP A 65 -9.71 -19.04 20.17
CA ASP A 65 -9.78 -20.33 19.48
C ASP A 65 -8.44 -21.08 19.61
N PHE A 66 -7.30 -20.37 19.50
CA PHE A 66 -5.98 -20.95 19.71
C PHE A 66 -5.74 -21.36 21.15
N GLU A 67 -6.01 -20.48 22.13
CA GLU A 67 -5.86 -20.79 23.56
C GLU A 67 -6.71 -22.00 23.95
N SER A 68 -7.94 -22.10 23.44
CA SER A 68 -8.77 -23.28 23.65
C SER A 68 -8.17 -24.55 23.04
N ALA A 69 -7.49 -24.46 21.90
CA ALA A 69 -6.90 -25.62 21.23
C ALA A 69 -5.64 -26.14 21.94
N ILE A 70 -4.85 -25.26 22.56
CA ILE A 70 -3.61 -25.64 23.27
C ILE A 70 -3.83 -25.95 24.75
N LYS A 71 -5.03 -25.73 25.28
CA LYS A 71 -5.36 -25.89 26.70
C LYS A 71 -5.00 -27.27 27.28
N SER A 72 -5.10 -28.33 26.48
CA SER A 72 -4.70 -29.69 26.89
C SER A 72 -3.18 -29.86 26.96
N CYS A 73 -2.41 -29.06 26.22
CA CYS A 73 -0.94 -29.09 26.22
C CYS A 73 -0.34 -28.28 27.39
N GLU A 74 -1.12 -27.40 28.01
CA GLU A 74 -0.70 -26.64 29.21
C GLU A 74 -0.95 -27.38 30.53
N GLN A 75 -1.64 -28.53 30.47
CA GLN A 75 -1.82 -29.37 31.64
C GLN A 75 -0.52 -30.11 31.94
N THR A 76 -0.03 -29.92 33.15
CA THR A 76 1.09 -30.70 33.68
C THR A 76 0.62 -32.12 33.93
N ASP A 77 1.24 -33.08 33.24
CA ASP A 77 1.03 -34.50 33.52
C ASP A 77 1.85 -34.89 34.77
N GLU A 78 1.16 -35.06 35.89
CA GLU A 78 1.79 -35.44 37.17
C GLU A 78 2.40 -36.86 37.14
N GLU A 79 1.98 -37.74 36.23
CA GLU A 79 2.60 -39.06 36.06
C GLU A 79 3.94 -38.96 35.31
N MET A 80 4.08 -37.99 34.39
CA MET A 80 5.32 -37.75 33.67
C MET A 80 6.38 -37.01 34.51
N TRP A 81 5.99 -36.41 35.65
CA TRP A 81 6.87 -35.59 36.51
C TRP A 81 7.38 -36.30 37.79
N LYS A 82 7.02 -37.57 38.01
CA LYS A 82 7.56 -38.43 39.09
C LYS A 82 8.76 -39.24 38.61
#